data_AF-A0A3M0P1K1-F1
#
_entry.id   AF-A0A3M0P1K1-F1
#
_cell.length_a   1.000
_cell.length_b   1.000
_cell.length_c   1.000
_cell.angle_alpha   90.00
_cell.angle_beta   90.00
_cell.angle_gamma   90.00
#
_symmetry.space_group_name_H-M   'P 1'
#
loop_
_entity.id
_entity.type
_entity.pdbx_description
1 polymer ?
#
loop_
_entity_poly.entity_id
_entity_poly.type
_entity_poly.pdbx_seq_one_letter_code
_entity_poly.pdbx_strand_id
1 'polypeptide(L)' 'MEILNGKEVCHNFNFSTTLLYKFRNAGLPYHQFPGGRAYYLSEEVENWLKQAGFHQKKIWSK' A
#
# COMPACT_ATOMS: atom_id res chain seq x y z
N MET A 1 -10.27 7.89 -4.98
CA MET A 1 -9.75 6.62 -5.56
C MET A 1 -8.58 6.86 -6.49
N GLU A 2 -7.37 6.58 -6.01
CA GLU A 2 -6.14 6.57 -6.83
C GLU A 2 -5.66 5.12 -6.97
N ILE A 3 -5.40 4.69 -8.20
CA ILE A 3 -4.84 3.36 -8.49
C ILE A 3 -3.32 3.48 -8.49
N LEU A 4 -2.66 2.70 -7.63
CA LEU A 4 -1.22 2.72 -7.44
C LEU A 4 -0.62 1.37 -7.82
N ASN A 5 0.51 1.40 -8.51
CA ASN A 5 1.36 0.22 -8.65
C ASN A 5 2.19 -0.01 -7.38
N GLY A 6 2.83 -1.17 -7.25
CA GLY A 6 3.60 -1.51 -6.04
C GLY A 6 4.71 -0.51 -5.69
N LYS A 7 5.35 0.15 -6.66
CA LYS A 7 6.35 1.18 -6.39
C LYS A 7 5.71 2.48 -5.89
N GLU A 8 4.60 2.87 -6.49
CA GLU A 8 3.84 4.06 -6.09
C GLU A 8 3.28 3.93 -4.69
N VAL A 9 2.76 2.74 -4.32
CA VAL A 9 2.33 2.46 -2.94
C VAL A 9 3.49 2.65 -1.96
N CYS A 10 4.66 2.07 -2.25
CA CYS A 10 5.83 2.21 -1.38
C CYS A 10 6.23 3.68 -1.20
N HIS A 11 6.17 4.47 -2.27
CA HIS A 11 6.49 5.89 -2.26
C HIS A 11 5.45 6.72 -1.50
N ASN A 12 4.17 6.58 -1.84
CA ASN A 12 3.07 7.33 -1.21
C ASN A 12 2.94 7.01 0.28
N PHE A 13 3.14 5.75 0.65
CA PHE A 13 3.01 5.33 2.04
C PHE A 13 4.34 5.30 2.82
N ASN A 14 5.43 5.69 2.17
CA ASN A 14 6.77 5.78 2.73
C ASN A 14 7.23 4.49 3.44
N PHE A 15 7.10 3.36 2.76
CA PHE A 15 7.62 2.08 3.22
C PHE A 15 8.34 1.31 2.12
N SER A 16 9.19 0.36 2.52
CA SER A 16 9.98 -0.43 1.57
C SER A 16 9.15 -1.50 0.85
N THR A 17 9.59 -1.91 -0.33
CA THR A 17 8.99 -3.04 -1.07
C THR A 17 8.97 -4.33 -0.25
N THR A 18 9.97 -4.56 0.59
CA THR A 18 9.99 -5.70 1.54
C THR A 18 8.81 -5.62 2.52
N LEU A 19 8.47 -4.42 3.00
CA LEU A 19 7.32 -4.22 3.88
C LEU A 19 6.01 -4.45 3.11
N LEU A 20 5.93 -4.02 1.86
CA LEU A 20 4.78 -4.31 0.98
C LEU A 20 4.52 -5.82 0.87
N TYR A 21 5.56 -6.62 0.63
CA TYR A 21 5.41 -8.08 0.56
C TYR A 21 4.99 -8.70 1.90
N LYS A 22 5.50 -8.18 3.03
CA LYS A 22 5.04 -8.60 4.37
C LYS A 22 3.57 -8.27 4.57
N PHE A 23 3.12 -7.08 4.19
CA PHE A 23 1.72 -6.67 4.27
C PHE A 23 0.84 -7.52 3.35
N ARG A 24 1.31 -7.84 2.14
CA ARG A 24 0.61 -8.75 1.24
C ARG A 24 0.40 -10.13 1.87
N ASN A 25 1.43 -10.69 2.52
CA ASN A 25 1.30 -11.94 3.26
C ASN A 25 0.38 -11.82 4.49
N ALA A 26 0.26 -10.63 5.07
CA ALA A 26 -0.65 -10.34 6.18
C ALA A 26 -2.09 -10.05 5.74
N GLY A 27 -2.39 -10.04 4.44
CA GLY A 27 -3.74 -9.82 3.90
C GLY A 27 -4.02 -8.40 3.40
N LEU A 28 -2.99 -7.63 3.04
CA LEU A 28 -3.17 -6.33 2.38
C LEU A 28 -3.99 -6.50 1.09
N PRO A 29 -5.06 -5.70 0.88
CA PRO A 29 -5.84 -5.74 -0.34
C PRO A 29 -4.98 -5.33 -1.54
N TYR A 30 -4.97 -6.20 -2.55
CA TYR A 30 -4.37 -5.94 -3.84
C TYR A 30 -5.27 -6.54 -4.92
N HIS A 31 -5.25 -5.91 -6.08
CA HIS A 31 -6.05 -6.32 -7.22
C HIS A 31 -5.12 -6.69 -8.37
N GLN A 32 -5.58 -7.60 -9.21
CA GLN A 32 -4.81 -8.03 -10.36
C GLN A 32 -5.77 -8.21 -11.53
N PHE A 33 -5.47 -7.56 -12.66
CA PHE A 33 -6.15 -7.87 -13.91
C PHE A 33 -5.77 -9.29 -14.37
N PRO A 34 -6.67 -10.04 -15.03
CA PRO A 34 -6.34 -11.36 -15.55
C PRO A 34 -5.14 -11.29 -16.50
N GLY A 35 -4.01 -11.90 -16.12
CA GLY A 35 -2.73 -11.84 -16.85
C GLY A 35 -1.92 -10.55 -16.68
N GLY A 36 -2.38 -9.61 -15.86
CA GLY A 36 -1.77 -8.29 -15.66
C GLY A 36 -0.93 -8.18 -14.39
N ARG A 37 -0.34 -6.99 -14.21
CA ARG A 37 0.38 -6.60 -12.99
C ARG A 37 -0.60 -6.30 -11.86
N ALA A 38 -0.17 -6.58 -10.64
CA ALA A 38 -0.92 -6.21 -9.44
C ALA A 38 -0.95 -4.68 -9.27
N TYR A 39 -2.11 -4.16 -8.91
CA TYR A 39 -2.36 -2.77 -8.57
C TYR A 39 -3.07 -2.69 -7.22
N TYR A 40 -3.04 -1.51 -6.62
CA TYR A 40 -3.52 -1.26 -5.28
C TYR A 40 -4.42 -0.02 -5.31
N LEU A 41 -5.51 -0.06 -4.57
CA LEU A 41 -6.35 1.10 -4.38
C LEU A 41 -5.84 1.86 -3.15
N SER A 42 -5.49 3.13 -3.31
CA SER A 42 -4.91 3.95 -2.24
C SER A 42 -5.78 3.96 -0.97
N GLU A 43 -7.10 4.09 -1.14
CA GLU A 43 -8.08 4.11 -0.03
C GLU A 43 -8.15 2.77 0.72
N GLU A 44 -8.10 1.64 0.01
CA GLU A 44 -8.12 0.32 0.64
C GLU A 44 -6.83 0.05 1.41
N VAL A 45 -5.69 0.40 0.82
CA VAL A 45 -4.38 0.30 1.46
C VAL A 45 -4.36 1.18 2.70
N GLU A 46 -4.82 2.43 2.62
CA GLU A 46 -4.87 3.34 3.76
C GLU A 46 -5.78 2.79 4.89
N ASN A 47 -6.98 2.31 4.54
CA ASN A 47 -7.91 1.76 5.51
C ASN A 47 -7.36 0.48 6.16
N TRP A 48 -6.73 -0.39 5.39
CA TRP A 48 -6.09 -1.60 5.91
C TRP A 48 -4.92 -1.25 6.83
N LEU A 49 -4.08 -0.28 6.45
CA LEU A 49 -2.95 0.19 7.26
C LEU A 49 -3.43 0.78 8.59
N LYS A 50 -4.51 1.58 8.57
CA LYS A 50 -5.15 2.10 9.79
C LYS A 50 -5.64 0.98 10.70
N GLN A 51 -6.30 -0.05 10.15
CA GLN A 51 -6.77 -1.21 10.91
C GLN A 51 -5.63 -2.07 11.45
N ALA A 52 -4.55 -2.22 10.68
CA ALA A 52 -3.34 -2.95 11.08
C ALA A 52 -2.50 -2.21 12.15
N GLY A 53 -2.92 -1.02 12.58
CA GLY A 53 -2.18 -0.19 13.53
C GLY A 53 -0.94 0.48 12.93
N PHE A 54 -0.79 0.47 11.60
CA PHE A 54 0.26 1.18 10.90
C PHE A 54 -0.06 2.67 10.88
N HIS A 55 0.42 3.38 11.90
CA HIS A 55 0.38 4.82 11.95
C HIS A 55 1.46 5.37 11.04
N GLN A 56 1.06 5.87 9.87
CA GLN A 56 1.92 6.74 9.07
C GLN A 56 2.42 7.86 9.98
N LYS A 57 3.72 7.89 10.25
CA LYS A 57 4.36 9.14 10.69
C LYS A 57 4.24 10.08 9.50
N LYS A 58 3.25 10.98 9.52
CA LYS A 58 3.21 12.13 8.62
C LYS A 58 4.55 12.84 8.78
N ILE A 59 5.44 12.66 7.82
CA ILE A 59 6.66 13.45 7.74
C ILE A 59 6.15 14.83 7.34
N TRP A 60 6.05 15.72 8.32
CA TRP A 60 5.88 17.15 8.10
C TRP A 60 7.16 17.61 7.41
N SER A 61 7.16 17.63 6.07
CA SER A 61 8.19 18.40 5.36
C SER A 61 7.88 19.87 5.57
N LYS A 62 8.83 20.52 6.23
CA LYS A 62 8.85 21.94 6.62
C LYS A 62 8.81 22.87 5.42
#